data_AF-A0A392PVC7-F1
#
_entry.id   AF-A0A392PVC7-F1
#
_cell.length_a   1.000
_cell.length_b   1.000
_cell.length_c   1.000
_cell.angle_alpha   90.00
_cell.angle_beta   90.00
_cell.angle_gamma   90.00
#
_symmetry.space_group_name_H-M   'P 1'
#
loop_
_entity.id
_entity.type
_entity.pdbx_description
1 polymer ?
#
loop_
_entity_poly.entity_id
_entity_poly.type
_entity_poly.pdbx_seq_one_letter_code
_entity_poly.pdbx_strand_id
1 'polypeptide(L)'
;EPAYQTLVEFQNWKDKVLEKEGFDIAFKEYYEIKAKEVSDREPCEVVNDTPYSSNVIATISCPNPMCGRVMEVTSVHYKCCHRDEPNNHGV
;
A
#
# COMPACT_ATOMS: atom_id res chain seq x y z
N GLU A 1 11.60 12.45 -5.93
CA GLU A 1 12.23 12.80 -4.65
C GLU A 1 11.16 13.37 -3.71
N PRO A 2 11.18 13.08 -2.39
CA PRO A 2 10.12 13.50 -1.46
C PRO A 2 9.87 15.02 -1.46
N ALA A 3 10.94 15.82 -1.56
CA ALA A 3 10.83 17.27 -1.65
C ALA A 3 10.06 17.75 -2.88
N TYR A 4 10.22 17.08 -4.03
CA TYR A 4 9.47 17.43 -5.24
C TYR A 4 7.97 17.14 -5.09
N GLN A 5 7.62 16.03 -4.45
CA GLN A 5 6.22 15.68 -4.18
C GLN A 5 5.57 16.73 -3.27
N THR A 6 6.28 17.15 -2.22
CA THR A 6 5.82 18.25 -1.35
C THR A 6 5.57 19.54 -2.12
N LEU A 7 6.44 19.91 -3.06
CA LEU A 7 6.25 21.12 -3.87
C LEU A 7 5.01 21.04 -4.74
N VAL A 8 4.71 19.88 -5.32
CA VAL A 8 3.49 19.66 -6.12
C VAL A 8 2.25 19.76 -5.24
N GLU A 9 2.29 19.13 -4.07
CA GLU A 9 1.16 19.10 -3.14
C GLU A 9 0.97 20.40 -2.36
N PHE A 10 1.97 21.28 -2.34
CA PHE A 10 1.92 22.55 -1.63
C PHE A 10 0.71 23.40 -2.03
N GLN A 11 0.30 23.36 -3.29
CA GLN A 11 -0.89 24.10 -3.75
C GLN A 11 -2.18 23.68 -3.02
N ASN A 12 -2.25 22.46 -2.49
CA ASN A 12 -3.44 21.91 -1.84
C ASN A 12 -3.60 22.40 -0.39
N TRP A 13 -2.54 22.91 0.23
CA TRP A 13 -2.56 23.29 1.64
C TRP A 13 -1.84 24.61 1.95
N LYS A 14 -1.30 25.31 0.93
CA LYS A 14 -0.63 26.61 1.09
C LYS A 14 -1.48 27.65 1.82
N ASP A 15 -2.80 27.62 1.66
CA ASP A 15 -3.69 28.60 2.30
C ASP A 15 -3.70 28.41 3.83
N LYS A 16 -3.51 27.16 4.27
CA LYS A 16 -3.36 26.83 5.70
C LYS A 16 -2.09 27.42 6.31
N VAL A 17 -1.06 27.74 5.51
CA VAL A 17 0.15 28.41 6.02
C VAL A 17 -0.18 29.81 6.55
N LEU A 18 -1.13 30.50 5.91
CA LEU A 18 -1.57 31.83 6.33
C LEU A 18 -2.59 31.77 7.48
N GLU A 19 -3.38 30.70 7.54
CA GLU A 19 -4.37 30.48 8.61
C GLU A 19 -3.74 29.94 9.90
N LYS A 20 -2.57 29.31 9.82
CA LYS A 20 -1.84 28.71 10.95
C LYS A 20 -0.63 29.55 11.35
N GLU A 21 -0.07 29.26 12.52
CA GLU A 21 1.13 29.93 13.05
C GLU A 21 2.44 29.62 12.29
N GLY A 22 2.37 29.13 11.04
CA GLY A 22 3.56 28.90 10.22
C GLY A 22 3.46 27.74 9.24
N PHE A 23 4.52 27.64 8.43
CA PHE A 23 4.70 26.59 7.42
C PHE A 23 4.85 25.20 8.05
N ASP A 24 5.61 25.10 9.14
CA ASP A 24 5.92 23.86 9.84
C ASP A 24 4.67 23.17 10.40
N ILE A 25 3.75 23.95 10.98
CA ILE A 25 2.48 23.45 11.52
C ILE A 25 1.57 22.97 10.38
N ALA A 26 1.40 23.80 9.34
CA ALA A 26 0.55 23.46 8.20
C ALA A 26 1.10 22.25 7.42
N PHE A 27 2.42 22.15 7.28
CA PHE A 27 3.11 21.02 6.65
C PHE A 27 2.87 19.73 7.44
N LYS A 28 3.09 19.77 8.76
CA LYS A 28 2.93 18.61 9.64
C LYS A 28 1.49 18.10 9.63
N GLU A 29 0.50 18.97 9.81
CA GLU A 29 -0.91 18.59 9.83
C GLU A 29 -1.34 17.94 8.50
N TYR A 30 -0.92 18.50 7.36
CA TYR A 30 -1.26 17.95 6.05
C TYR A 30 -0.75 16.52 5.89
N TYR A 31 0.52 16.27 6.24
CA TYR A 31 1.10 14.93 6.08
C TYR A 31 0.67 13.94 7.16
N GLU A 32 0.26 14.40 8.36
CA GLU A 32 -0.39 13.54 9.35
C GLU A 32 -1.77 13.06 8.88
N ILE A 33 -2.56 13.94 8.24
CA ILE A 33 -3.84 13.56 7.64
C ILE A 33 -3.61 12.56 6.50
N LYS A 34 -2.63 12.83 5.62
CA LYS A 34 -2.29 11.91 4.53
C LYS A 34 -1.81 10.55 5.03
N ALA A 35 -1.01 10.52 6.10
CA ALA A 35 -0.58 9.26 6.70
C ALA A 35 -1.76 8.44 7.23
N LYS A 36 -2.75 9.09 7.84
CA LYS A 36 -4.00 8.45 8.28
C LYS A 36 -4.81 7.94 7.09
N GLU A 37 -5.00 8.73 6.04
CA GLU A 37 -5.68 8.29 4.81
C GLU A 37 -5.03 7.05 4.19
N VAL A 38 -3.69 6.93 4.26
CA VAL A 38 -2.97 5.75 3.78
C VAL A 38 -3.12 4.57 4.74
N SER A 39 -3.14 4.81 6.05
CA SER A 39 -3.33 3.78 7.07
C SER A 39 -4.76 3.25 7.15
N ASP A 40 -5.75 4.09 6.82
CA ASP A 40 -7.18 3.75 6.84
C ASP A 40 -7.60 3.00 5.57
N ARG A 41 -6.81 3.09 4.49
CA ARG A 41 -6.96 2.20 3.34
C ARG A 41 -6.61 0.80 3.78
N GLU A 42 -7.52 -0.13 3.60
CA GLU A 42 -7.24 -1.52 3.92
C GLU A 42 -5.99 -1.96 3.15
N PRO A 43 -5.06 -2.72 3.76
CA PRO A 43 -3.80 -3.14 3.14
C PRO A 43 -4.00 -3.87 1.80
N CYS A 44 -5.21 -4.36 1.53
CA CYS A 44 -5.63 -5.04 0.32
C CYS A 44 -6.21 -4.13 -0.77
N GLU A 45 -6.54 -2.87 -0.47
CA GLU A 45 -7.07 -1.90 -1.44
C GLU A 45 -5.95 -1.24 -2.26
N VAL A 46 -4.74 -1.19 -1.69
CA VAL A 46 -3.52 -0.70 -2.35
C VAL A 46 -2.66 -1.87 -2.82
N VAL A 47 -3.26 -2.86 -3.45
CA VAL A 47 -2.53 -3.64 -4.46
C VAL A 47 -2.47 -2.74 -5.69
N ASN A 48 -1.59 -1.75 -5.63
CA ASN A 48 -1.28 -0.93 -6.78
C ASN A 48 -1.02 -1.87 -7.95
N ASP A 49 -1.69 -1.58 -9.06
CA ASP A 49 -1.49 -2.07 -10.42
C ASP A 49 -0.07 -1.83 -10.95
N THR A 50 0.94 -1.94 -10.10
CA THR A 50 2.29 -2.19 -10.54
C THR A 50 2.34 -3.63 -11.02
N PRO A 51 2.69 -3.89 -12.29
CA PRO A 51 3.11 -5.22 -12.72
C PRO A 51 4.52 -5.46 -12.17
N TYR A 52 4.74 -5.21 -10.88
CA TYR A 52 5.77 -5.93 -10.17
C TYR A 52 5.26 -7.37 -10.13
N SER A 53 5.56 -8.05 -11.23
CA SER A 53 6.22 -9.35 -11.23
C SER A 53 7.16 -9.39 -10.03
N SER A 54 6.58 -9.55 -8.83
CA SER A 54 7.23 -10.15 -7.69
C SER A 54 7.48 -11.56 -8.17
N ASN A 55 8.59 -11.72 -8.91
CA ASN A 55 9.15 -13.01 -9.21
C ASN A 55 9.37 -13.60 -7.83
N VAL A 56 8.49 -14.51 -7.44
CA VAL A 56 8.67 -15.27 -6.22
C VAL A 56 9.86 -16.16 -6.51
N ILE A 57 11.07 -15.65 -6.23
CA ILE A 57 12.30 -16.43 -6.27
C ILE A 57 12.29 -17.29 -5.00
N ALA A 58 11.38 -18.25 -4.96
CA ALA A 58 11.27 -19.24 -3.92
C ALA A 58 11.39 -20.62 -4.55
N THR A 59 12.10 -21.49 -3.84
CA THR A 59 12.18 -22.89 -4.18
C THR A 59 11.52 -23.72 -3.10
N ILE A 60 10.76 -24.74 -3.47
CA ILE A 60 10.11 -25.65 -2.53
C ILE A 60 10.69 -27.06 -2.67
N SER A 61 10.74 -27.83 -1.58
CA SER A 61 11.12 -29.24 -1.66
C SER A 61 9.98 -30.06 -2.26
N CYS A 62 10.32 -31.08 -3.06
CA CYS A 62 9.34 -32.01 -3.58
C CYS A 62 8.59 -32.68 -2.42
N PRO A 63 7.24 -32.68 -2.42
CA PRO A 63 6.45 -33.22 -1.31
C PRO A 63 6.57 -34.75 -1.18
N ASN A 64 7.09 -35.43 -2.20
CA ASN A 64 7.42 -36.85 -2.09
C ASN A 64 8.69 -37.01 -1.23
N PRO A 65 8.60 -37.65 -0.05
CA PRO A 65 9.73 -37.78 0.87
C PRO A 65 10.90 -38.60 0.30
N MET A 66 10.65 -39.43 -0.71
CA MET A 66 11.67 -40.24 -1.40
C MET A 66 12.35 -39.49 -2.57
N CYS A 67 11.83 -38.32 -2.98
CA CYS A 67 12.35 -37.59 -4.14
C CYS A 67 13.49 -36.64 -3.76
N GLY A 68 13.33 -35.84 -2.69
CA GLY A 68 14.37 -34.95 -2.15
C GLY A 68 14.82 -33.79 -3.05
N ARG A 69 14.22 -33.62 -4.23
CA ARG A 69 14.56 -32.54 -5.17
C ARG A 69 13.95 -31.21 -4.78
N VAL A 70 14.61 -30.13 -5.20
CA VAL A 70 14.13 -28.76 -5.09
C VAL A 70 13.37 -28.37 -6.38
N MET A 71 12.25 -27.67 -6.24
CA MET A 71 11.36 -27.24 -7.34
C MET A 71 11.26 -25.72 -7.37
N GLU A 72 11.22 -25.15 -8.57
CA GLU A 72 10.96 -23.71 -8.80
C GLU A 72 9.45 -23.41 -8.74
N VAL A 73 9.10 -22.25 -8.19
CA VAL A 73 7.71 -21.78 -8.15
C VAL A 73 7.42 -20.95 -9.40
N THR A 74 6.59 -21.48 -10.32
CA THR A 74 6.26 -20.81 -11.59
C THR A 74 5.13 -19.78 -11.48
N SER A 75 4.26 -19.92 -10.48
CA SER A 75 3.13 -19.02 -10.26
C SER A 75 2.67 -19.07 -8.80
N VAL A 76 2.31 -17.92 -8.23
CA VAL A 76 1.69 -17.83 -6.90
C VAL A 76 0.37 -17.09 -7.02
N HIS A 77 -0.66 -17.61 -6.36
CA HIS A 77 -1.96 -16.97 -6.25
C HIS A 77 -2.17 -16.49 -4.82
N TYR A 78 -2.41 -15.19 -4.65
CA TYR A 78 -2.73 -14.60 -3.36
C TYR A 78 -4.24 -14.33 -3.30
N LYS A 79 -4.92 -14.86 -2.28
CA LYS A 79 -6.31 -14.54 -1.95
C LYS A 79 -6.35 -13.78 -0.63
N CYS A 80 -6.96 -12.60 -0.60
CA CYS A 80 -7.18 -11.84 0.64
C CYS A 80 -8.56 -12.13 1.23
N CYS A 81 -8.66 -12.18 2.55
CA CYS A 81 -9.88 -12.53 3.29
C CYS A 81 -10.97 -11.46 3.24
N HIS A 82 -10.67 -10.23 2.82
CA HIS A 82 -11.59 -9.08 2.90
C HIS A 82 -12.41 -8.84 1.63
N ARG A 83 -12.19 -9.61 0.56
CA ARG A 83 -12.92 -9.45 -0.71
C ARG A 83 -14.28 -10.16 -0.76
N ASP A 84 -14.53 -11.09 0.17
CA ASP A 84 -15.70 -11.97 0.19
C ASP A 84 -16.75 -11.59 1.24
N GLU A 85 -16.72 -10.37 1.83
CA GLU A 85 -17.91 -9.86 2.51
C GLU A 85 -18.91 -9.39 1.45
N PRO A 86 -20.10 -10.02 1.32
CA PRO A 86 -21.13 -9.44 0.49
C PRO A 86 -21.52 -8.12 1.13
N ASN A 87 -21.49 -7.03 0.35
CA ASN A 87 -22.12 -5.75 0.66
C ASN A 87 -23.45 -5.95 1.41
N ASN A 88 -23.41 -5.98 2.74
CA ASN A 88 -24.58 -5.89 3.58
C ASN A 88 -24.78 -4.40 3.86
N HIS A 89 -25.08 -3.65 2.79
CA HIS A 89 -25.86 -2.43 2.94
C HIS A 89 -27.29 -2.86 3.27
N GLY A 90 -27.55 -3.01 4.57
CA GLY A 90 -28.85 -3.33 5.12
C GLY A 90 -29.18 -2.44 6.31
N VAL A 91 -29.84 -1.31 5.98
CA VAL A 91 -30.67 -0.41 6.82
C VAL A 91 -29.93 0.53 7.79
#